data_AF-A0A959GMJ3-F1
#
_entry.id   AF-A0A959GMJ3-F1
#
_cell.length_a   1.000
_cell.length_b   1.000
_cell.length_c   1.000
_cell.angle_alpha   90.00
_cell.angle_beta   90.00
_cell.angle_gamma   90.00
#
_symmetry.space_group_name_H-M   'P 1'
#
loop_
_entity.id
_entity.type
_entity.pdbx_description
1 polymer ?
#
loop_
_entity_poly.entity_id
_entity_poly.type
_entity_poly.pdbx_seq_one_letter_code
_entity_poly.pdbx_strand_id
1 'polypeptide(L)'
;MLARNICILFFISLPLLLLGQGDSREVPVTLETPYNTVLVHLHYLQPDTYQPAVAARTIYGVEDSTRAIRLAIQLKQILDGKGLMVLLNKLPLDPNYREDSTASRNIYTLFPRELPQVYLEKNDGRWYYSEETVQLIPELHKEVYPFGADLLLNWLPQFGQQEVLGMAL
;
A
#
# COMPACT_ATOMS: atom_id res chain seq x y z
N MET A 1 -38.36 57.33 -22.07
CA MET A 1 -37.45 57.91 -21.05
C MET A 1 -37.44 56.95 -19.87
N LEU A 2 -36.37 56.15 -19.70
CA LEU A 2 -35.20 56.48 -18.84
C LEU A 2 -35.64 56.60 -17.36
N ALA A 3 -35.14 55.88 -16.36
CA ALA A 3 -33.99 54.98 -16.24
C ALA A 3 -34.23 54.17 -14.92
N ARG A 4 -34.00 52.85 -14.90
CA ARG A 4 -32.73 52.18 -14.51
C ARG A 4 -32.53 52.07 -12.99
N ASN A 5 -32.81 50.85 -12.51
CA ASN A 5 -32.11 50.00 -11.52
C ASN A 5 -31.32 50.67 -10.37
N ILE A 6 -31.38 50.06 -9.18
CA ILE A 6 -30.26 49.32 -8.57
C ILE A 6 -30.65 48.95 -7.12
N CYS A 7 -31.00 47.68 -6.89
CA CYS A 7 -30.88 47.03 -5.58
C CYS A 7 -29.56 46.25 -5.61
N ILE A 8 -28.51 46.76 -4.98
CA ILE A 8 -27.25 46.01 -4.82
C ILE A 8 -27.43 45.10 -3.60
N LEU A 9 -27.94 43.89 -3.83
CA LEU A 9 -27.64 42.76 -2.94
C LEU A 9 -26.22 42.32 -3.27
N PHE A 10 -25.26 42.81 -2.48
CA PHE A 10 -23.87 42.39 -2.54
C PHE A 10 -23.76 41.00 -1.91
N PHE A 11 -24.18 39.97 -2.64
CA PHE A 11 -23.90 38.58 -2.30
C PHE A 11 -22.42 38.35 -2.61
N ILE A 12 -21.55 38.60 -1.62
CA ILE A 12 -20.16 38.17 -1.65
C ILE A 12 -20.20 36.64 -1.60
N SER A 13 -20.25 36.01 -2.76
CA SER A 13 -19.83 34.62 -2.91
C SER A 13 -18.33 34.60 -2.74
N LEU A 14 -17.90 34.52 -1.48
CA LEU A 14 -16.54 34.14 -1.14
C LEU A 14 -16.38 32.70 -1.67
N PRO A 15 -15.55 32.41 -2.68
CA PRO A 15 -15.19 31.04 -2.93
C PRO A 15 -14.45 30.60 -1.67
N LEU A 16 -15.09 29.75 -0.86
CA LEU A 16 -14.39 29.00 0.16
C LEU A 16 -13.25 28.31 -0.59
N LEU A 17 -12.04 28.76 -0.32
CA LEU A 17 -10.84 27.98 -0.58
C LEU A 17 -11.00 26.73 0.28
N LEU A 18 -11.62 25.70 -0.30
CA LEU A 18 -11.49 24.34 0.15
C LEU A 18 -10.01 24.00 -0.03
N LEU A 19 -9.20 24.39 0.94
CA LEU A 19 -7.99 23.65 1.25
C LEU A 19 -8.49 22.28 1.69
N GLY A 20 -8.69 21.38 0.72
CA GLY A 20 -8.71 19.96 0.98
C GLY A 20 -7.37 19.64 1.60
N GLN A 21 -7.30 19.64 2.93
CA GLN A 21 -6.18 19.07 3.65
C GLN A 21 -6.31 17.58 3.40
N GLY A 22 -5.65 17.11 2.34
CA GLY A 22 -5.39 15.69 2.16
C GLY A 22 -4.48 15.28 3.30
N ASP A 23 -5.07 14.96 4.45
CA ASP A 23 -4.42 14.33 5.59
C ASP A 23 -3.95 12.95 5.12
N SER A 24 -2.81 12.93 4.43
CA SER A 24 -2.03 11.73 4.21
C SER A 24 -1.55 11.31 5.59
N ARG A 25 -2.33 10.47 6.28
CA ARG A 25 -2.01 10.02 7.64
C ARG A 25 -0.78 9.13 7.58
N GLU A 26 0.41 9.75 7.61
CA GLU A 26 1.68 9.03 7.67
C GLU A 26 1.65 8.01 8.81
N VAL A 27 2.10 6.80 8.51
CA VAL A 27 2.23 5.72 9.51
C VAL A 27 3.69 5.59 9.93
N PRO A 28 3.98 5.28 11.21
CA PRO A 28 5.35 5.06 11.66
C PRO A 28 6.02 3.93 10.86
N VAL A 29 7.24 4.16 10.36
CA VAL A 29 7.99 3.18 9.57
C VAL A 29 9.08 2.53 10.44
N THR A 30 8.66 1.73 11.42
CA THR A 30 9.56 1.14 12.42
C THR A 30 10.04 -0.26 12.04
N LEU A 31 9.16 -1.05 11.41
CA LEU A 31 9.35 -2.46 11.07
C LEU A 31 9.61 -3.34 12.30
N GLU A 32 9.20 -2.90 13.49
CA GLU A 32 9.49 -3.62 14.74
C GLU A 32 8.58 -4.82 14.97
N THR A 33 7.45 -4.90 14.27
CA THR A 33 6.44 -5.95 14.41
C THR A 33 5.98 -6.46 13.05
N PRO A 34 5.43 -7.69 12.97
CA PRO A 34 4.75 -8.15 11.76
C PRO A 34 3.67 -7.17 11.30
N TYR A 35 2.85 -6.68 12.24
CA TYR A 35 1.84 -5.66 11.98
C TYR A 35 2.40 -4.41 11.28
N ASN A 36 3.42 -3.77 11.85
CA ASN A 36 3.93 -2.51 11.31
C ASN A 36 4.55 -2.72 9.93
N THR A 37 5.24 -3.84 9.72
CA THR A 37 5.87 -4.16 8.43
C THR A 37 4.84 -4.32 7.32
N VAL A 38 3.78 -5.10 7.55
CA VAL A 38 2.71 -5.24 6.55
C VAL A 38 1.92 -3.95 6.36
N LEU A 39 1.68 -3.19 7.44
CA LEU A 39 1.05 -1.88 7.37
C LEU A 39 1.85 -0.94 6.47
N VAL A 40 3.16 -0.78 6.71
CA VAL A 40 4.05 0.05 5.88
C VAL A 40 4.01 -0.39 4.42
N HIS A 41 4.12 -1.69 4.16
CA HIS A 41 4.10 -2.23 2.80
C HIS A 41 2.81 -1.84 2.05
N LEU A 42 1.65 -2.09 2.65
CA LEU A 42 0.37 -1.91 1.99
C LEU A 42 -0.09 -0.45 1.95
N HIS A 43 0.15 0.31 3.03
CA HIS A 43 -0.26 1.70 3.16
C HIS A 43 0.42 2.57 2.10
N TYR A 44 1.74 2.46 1.94
CA TYR A 44 2.47 3.31 0.98
C TYR A 44 2.32 2.87 -0.48
N LEU A 45 1.45 1.89 -0.76
CA LEU A 45 1.04 1.45 -2.09
C LEU A 45 -0.47 1.67 -2.33
N GLN A 46 -1.16 2.40 -1.45
CA GLN A 46 -2.52 2.90 -1.72
C GLN A 46 -2.49 4.19 -2.55
N PRO A 47 -3.55 4.50 -3.32
CA PRO A 47 -3.60 5.72 -4.13
C PRO A 47 -3.34 7.01 -3.35
N ASP A 48 -3.96 7.15 -2.17
CA ASP A 48 -3.91 8.38 -1.38
C ASP A 48 -2.57 8.58 -0.65
N THR A 49 -1.77 7.52 -0.52
CA THR A 49 -0.53 7.50 0.27
C THR A 49 0.64 6.92 -0.51
N TYR A 50 0.57 6.99 -1.84
CA TYR A 50 1.47 6.30 -2.76
C TYR A 50 2.92 6.81 -2.67
N GLN A 51 3.75 6.10 -1.91
CA GLN A 51 5.19 6.33 -1.78
C GLN A 51 5.94 4.99 -1.84
N PRO A 52 6.08 4.37 -3.03
CA PRO A 52 6.61 3.01 -3.18
C PRO A 52 8.01 2.80 -2.61
N ALA A 53 8.84 3.85 -2.57
CA ALA A 53 10.16 3.82 -1.93
C ALA A 53 10.09 3.51 -0.43
N VAL A 54 9.01 3.94 0.25
CA VAL A 54 8.78 3.65 1.66
C VAL A 54 8.32 2.20 1.84
N ALA A 55 7.39 1.72 1.00
CA ALA A 55 6.96 0.33 0.98
C ALA A 55 8.14 -0.64 0.72
N ALA A 56 9.07 -0.25 -0.17
CA ALA A 56 10.27 -1.01 -0.50
C ALA A 56 11.21 -1.26 0.70
N ARG A 57 11.11 -0.46 1.77
CA ARG A 57 11.89 -0.68 3.01
C ARG A 57 11.56 -2.02 3.69
N THR A 58 10.45 -2.65 3.33
CA THR A 58 10.02 -3.97 3.82
C THR A 58 10.65 -5.14 3.06
N ILE A 59 11.34 -4.85 1.94
CA ILE A 59 12.03 -5.83 1.08
C ILE A 59 13.47 -5.97 1.55
N TYR A 60 13.81 -7.10 2.15
CA TYR A 60 15.15 -7.36 2.68
C TYR A 60 16.17 -7.70 1.57
N GLY A 61 17.44 -7.36 1.78
CA GLY A 61 18.56 -7.88 0.97
C GLY A 61 18.66 -7.36 -0.47
N VAL A 62 17.94 -6.30 -0.85
CA VAL A 62 17.97 -5.74 -2.22
C VAL A 62 18.63 -4.36 -2.23
N GLU A 63 19.86 -4.28 -2.73
CA GLU A 63 20.64 -3.03 -2.79
C GLU A 63 20.12 -2.05 -3.86
N ASP A 64 19.67 -2.56 -5.01
CA ASP A 64 19.07 -1.74 -6.07
C ASP A 64 17.69 -1.26 -5.63
N SER A 65 17.59 0.01 -5.28
CA SER A 65 16.35 0.66 -4.83
C SER A 65 15.21 0.55 -5.84
N THR A 66 15.52 0.60 -7.15
CA THR A 66 14.51 0.47 -8.20
C THR A 66 13.98 -0.95 -8.23
N ARG A 67 14.86 -1.94 -8.07
CA ARG A 67 14.46 -3.35 -7.95
C ARG A 67 13.62 -3.58 -6.69
N ALA A 68 14.02 -3.03 -5.55
CA ALA A 68 13.27 -3.16 -4.30
C ALA A 68 11.85 -2.58 -4.42
N ILE A 69 11.72 -1.40 -5.04
CA ILE A 69 10.42 -0.77 -5.34
C ILE A 69 9.57 -1.68 -6.24
N ARG A 70 10.14 -2.21 -7.33
CA ARG A 70 9.40 -3.13 -8.20
C ARG A 70 8.91 -4.36 -7.46
N LEU A 71 9.76 -4.97 -6.63
CA LEU A 71 9.40 -6.16 -5.86
C LEU A 71 8.28 -5.89 -4.85
N ALA A 72 8.31 -4.75 -4.15
CA ALA A 72 7.21 -4.36 -3.25
C ALA A 72 5.88 -4.19 -4.02
N ILE A 73 5.90 -3.51 -5.16
CA ILE A 73 4.71 -3.34 -6.01
C ILE A 73 4.19 -4.70 -6.49
N GLN A 74 5.07 -5.56 -7.01
CA GLN A 74 4.70 -6.90 -7.48
C GLN A 74 4.14 -7.76 -6.36
N LEU A 75 4.70 -7.67 -5.14
CA LEU A 75 4.17 -8.40 -4.00
C LEU A 75 2.74 -7.99 -3.66
N LYS A 76 2.44 -6.69 -3.64
CA LYS A 76 1.05 -6.22 -3.49
C LYS A 76 0.16 -6.74 -4.62
N GLN A 77 0.62 -6.68 -5.87
CA GLN A 77 -0.15 -7.19 -7.01
C GLN A 77 -0.42 -8.69 -6.93
N ILE A 78 0.53 -9.50 -6.42
CA ILE A 78 0.29 -10.93 -6.16
C ILE A 78 -0.85 -11.12 -5.17
N LEU A 79 -0.88 -10.35 -4.08
CA LEU A 79 -1.96 -10.42 -3.09
C LEU A 79 -3.30 -10.01 -3.69
N ASP A 80 -3.34 -8.88 -4.40
CA ASP A 80 -4.54 -8.35 -5.04
C ASP A 80 -5.08 -9.32 -6.11
N GLY A 81 -4.21 -9.82 -6.99
CA GLY A 81 -4.58 -10.73 -8.07
C GLY A 81 -5.02 -12.12 -7.59
N LYS A 82 -4.55 -12.57 -6.44
CA LYS A 82 -5.03 -13.79 -5.77
C LYS A 82 -6.26 -13.54 -4.88
N GLY A 83 -6.71 -12.29 -4.73
CA GLY A 83 -7.83 -11.94 -3.85
C GLY A 83 -7.52 -12.10 -2.35
N LEU A 84 -6.23 -12.07 -1.98
CA LEU A 84 -5.75 -12.30 -0.61
C LEU A 84 -5.79 -10.99 0.20
N MET A 85 -6.93 -10.72 0.83
CA MET A 85 -7.12 -9.52 1.64
C MET A 85 -6.47 -9.65 3.02
N VAL A 86 -5.50 -8.78 3.31
CA VAL A 86 -4.84 -8.73 4.61
C VAL A 86 -5.72 -8.06 5.65
N LEU A 87 -6.07 -8.80 6.71
CA LEU A 87 -6.76 -8.28 7.88
C LEU A 87 -5.74 -7.72 8.88
N LEU A 88 -5.39 -6.43 8.75
CA LEU A 88 -4.36 -5.78 9.59
C LEU A 88 -4.58 -5.99 11.10
N ASN A 89 -5.83 -6.01 11.56
CA ASN A 89 -6.19 -6.22 12.97
C ASN A 89 -5.92 -7.65 13.49
N LYS A 90 -5.56 -8.60 12.62
CA LYS A 90 -5.17 -9.97 12.97
C LYS A 90 -3.66 -10.16 13.00
N LEU A 91 -2.88 -9.17 12.56
CA LEU A 91 -1.44 -9.28 12.51
C LEU A 91 -0.83 -9.17 13.92
N PRO A 92 0.24 -9.91 14.22
CA PRO A 92 0.93 -9.81 15.50
C PRO A 92 1.50 -8.42 15.76
N LEU A 93 1.23 -7.91 16.97
CA LEU A 93 1.80 -6.67 17.49
C LEU A 93 3.05 -6.92 18.37
N ASP A 94 3.35 -8.19 18.69
CA ASP A 94 4.52 -8.54 19.47
C ASP A 94 5.79 -8.48 18.59
N PRO A 95 6.79 -7.64 18.95
CA PRO A 95 8.07 -7.59 18.24
C PRO A 95 8.81 -8.93 18.21
N ASN A 96 8.57 -9.81 19.18
CA ASN A 96 9.21 -11.11 19.32
C ASN A 96 8.28 -12.27 18.95
N TYR A 97 7.22 -12.00 18.18
CA TYR A 97 6.30 -13.02 17.69
C TYR A 97 7.05 -14.22 17.09
N ARG A 98 6.54 -15.43 17.38
CA ARG A 98 6.99 -16.69 16.79
C ARG A 98 5.76 -17.50 16.40
N GLU A 99 5.70 -17.93 15.15
CA GLU A 99 4.66 -18.86 14.69
C GLU A 99 4.81 -20.23 15.37
N ASP A 100 6.04 -20.71 15.54
CA ASP A 100 6.38 -21.90 16.33
C ASP A 100 7.32 -21.53 17.48
N SER A 101 6.88 -21.79 18.71
CA SER A 101 7.63 -21.53 19.94
C SER A 101 8.94 -22.32 20.07
N THR A 102 9.06 -23.44 19.34
CA THR A 102 10.24 -24.32 19.35
C THR A 102 11.24 -23.97 18.24
N ALA A 103 10.82 -23.18 17.25
CA ALA A 103 11.68 -22.72 16.18
C ALA A 103 12.61 -21.60 16.68
N SER A 104 13.88 -21.67 16.27
CA SER A 104 14.87 -20.62 16.55
C SER A 104 14.55 -19.30 15.83
N ARG A 105 13.81 -19.39 14.71
CA ARG A 105 13.47 -18.25 13.86
C ARG A 105 12.16 -17.58 14.27
N ASN A 106 12.13 -16.26 14.12
CA ASN A 106 10.95 -15.44 14.27
C ASN A 106 10.35 -15.22 12.89
N ILE A 107 9.34 -16.03 12.56
CA ILE A 107 8.63 -15.96 11.29
C ILE A 107 7.14 -15.67 11.50
N TYR A 108 6.53 -15.06 10.49
CA TYR A 108 5.08 -14.87 10.41
C TYR A 108 4.61 -15.03 8.97
N THR A 109 3.85 -16.09 8.70
CA THR A 109 3.29 -16.37 7.37
C THR A 109 1.95 -15.64 7.19
N LEU A 110 1.81 -14.80 6.15
CA LEU A 110 0.59 -14.00 5.96
C LEU A 110 -0.62 -14.87 5.61
N PHE A 111 -0.42 -15.83 4.71
CA PHE A 111 -1.47 -16.73 4.20
C PHE A 111 -0.92 -18.16 4.16
N PRO A 112 -0.83 -18.85 5.31
CA PRO A 112 -0.13 -20.13 5.41
C PRO A 112 -0.73 -21.28 4.58
N ARG A 113 -1.98 -21.14 4.12
CA ARG A 113 -2.63 -22.15 3.26
C ARG A 113 -2.55 -21.78 1.79
N GLU A 114 -2.75 -20.51 1.46
CA GLU A 114 -2.93 -20.02 0.10
C GLU A 114 -1.61 -19.53 -0.53
N LEU A 115 -0.68 -19.02 0.29
CA LEU A 115 0.59 -18.45 -0.15
C LEU A 115 1.70 -18.65 0.89
N PRO A 116 2.04 -19.91 1.26
CA PRO A 116 2.98 -20.22 2.34
C PRO A 116 4.40 -19.69 2.09
N GLN A 117 4.77 -19.47 0.83
CA GLN A 117 6.07 -18.89 0.45
C GLN A 117 6.18 -17.38 0.68
N VAL A 118 5.11 -16.69 1.12
CA VAL A 118 5.13 -15.27 1.48
C VAL A 118 5.02 -15.14 2.99
N TYR A 119 6.16 -14.88 3.62
CA TYR A 119 6.27 -14.72 5.06
C TYR A 119 7.24 -13.61 5.43
N LEU A 120 7.05 -13.08 6.64
CA LEU A 120 7.99 -12.16 7.27
C LEU A 120 8.98 -12.94 8.12
N GLU A 121 10.21 -12.43 8.18
CA GLU A 121 11.25 -12.92 9.07
C GLU A 121 11.90 -11.75 9.81
N LYS A 122 12.26 -11.98 11.07
CA LYS A 122 12.96 -10.99 11.88
C LYS A 122 14.48 -11.07 11.67
N ASN A 123 15.04 -10.03 11.05
CA ASN A 123 16.48 -9.85 10.81
C ASN A 123 16.96 -8.56 11.49
N ASP A 124 18.06 -8.64 12.23
CA ASP A 124 18.70 -7.49 12.92
C ASP A 124 17.72 -6.65 13.76
N GLY A 125 16.79 -7.32 14.44
CA GLY A 125 15.80 -6.67 15.32
C GLY A 125 14.57 -6.12 14.62
N ARG A 126 14.47 -6.21 13.29
CA ARG A 126 13.33 -5.73 12.50
C ARG A 126 12.73 -6.83 11.64
N TRP A 127 11.47 -6.66 11.27
CA TRP A 127 10.72 -7.59 10.43
C TRP A 127 10.75 -7.13 8.99
N TYR A 128 10.94 -8.08 8.08
CA TYR A 128 10.95 -7.86 6.64
C TYR A 128 10.27 -9.03 5.96
N TYR A 129 9.87 -8.87 4.70
CA TYR A 129 9.66 -10.04 3.86
C TYR A 129 10.97 -10.82 3.75
N SER A 130 10.91 -12.12 3.98
CA SER A 130 12.09 -12.97 4.04
C SER A 130 12.86 -12.95 2.72
N GLU A 131 14.15 -13.29 2.76
CA GLU A 131 14.95 -13.36 1.54
C GLU A 131 14.35 -14.35 0.54
N GLU A 132 13.83 -15.49 1.01
CA GLU A 132 13.15 -16.48 0.17
C GLU A 132 11.88 -15.91 -0.46
N THR A 133 11.08 -15.16 0.31
CA THR A 133 9.90 -14.46 -0.23
C THR A 133 10.34 -13.50 -1.34
N VAL A 134 11.35 -12.68 -1.07
CA VAL A 134 11.84 -11.65 -1.99
C VAL A 134 12.37 -12.25 -3.30
N GLN A 135 13.06 -13.39 -3.23
CA GLN A 135 13.57 -14.11 -4.39
C GLN A 135 12.45 -14.72 -5.24
N LEU A 136 11.33 -15.15 -4.62
CA LEU A 136 10.20 -15.77 -5.31
C LEU A 136 9.19 -14.78 -5.92
N ILE A 137 9.18 -13.51 -5.49
CA ILE A 137 8.24 -12.49 -5.99
C ILE A 137 8.13 -12.48 -7.54
N PRO A 138 9.22 -12.46 -8.34
CA PRO A 138 9.11 -12.39 -9.79
C PRO A 138 8.39 -13.61 -10.40
N GLU A 139 8.63 -14.80 -9.85
CA GLU A 139 8.00 -16.03 -10.30
C GLU A 139 6.51 -16.04 -9.93
N LEU A 140 6.19 -15.77 -8.67
CA LEU A 140 4.81 -15.68 -8.18
C LEU A 140 3.99 -14.62 -8.92
N HIS A 141 4.60 -13.48 -9.24
CA HIS A 141 3.94 -12.41 -9.99
C HIS A 141 3.62 -12.84 -11.41
N LYS A 142 4.55 -13.53 -12.08
CA LYS A 142 4.34 -14.08 -13.42
C LYS A 142 3.25 -15.16 -13.46
N GLU A 143 3.10 -15.95 -12.40
CA GLU A 143 2.00 -16.92 -12.28
C GLU A 143 0.63 -16.24 -12.23
N VAL A 144 0.53 -15.11 -11.51
CA VAL A 144 -0.73 -14.35 -11.39
C VAL A 144 -1.01 -13.54 -12.65
N TYR A 145 0.02 -12.97 -13.28
CA TYR A 145 -0.08 -12.12 -14.47
C TYR A 145 0.78 -12.67 -15.61
N PRO A 146 0.38 -13.79 -16.24
CA PRO A 146 1.13 -14.34 -17.35
C PRO A 146 1.18 -13.36 -18.53
N PHE A 147 2.30 -13.36 -19.25
CA PHE A 147 2.53 -12.49 -20.41
C PHE A 147 2.46 -10.97 -20.15
N GLY A 148 2.64 -10.53 -18.90
CA GLY A 148 2.65 -9.11 -18.59
C GLY A 148 1.26 -8.47 -18.56
N ALA A 149 0.21 -9.25 -18.25
CA ALA A 149 -1.14 -8.72 -18.12
C ALA A 149 -1.27 -7.63 -17.02
N ASP A 150 -0.32 -7.58 -16.08
CA ASP A 150 -0.18 -6.53 -15.08
C ASP A 150 0.13 -5.15 -15.68
N LEU A 151 0.68 -5.09 -16.90
CA LEU A 151 0.89 -3.82 -17.59
C LEU A 151 -0.43 -3.05 -17.68
N LEU A 152 -1.56 -3.73 -17.91
CA LEU A 152 -2.88 -3.10 -17.92
C LEU A 152 -3.21 -2.40 -16.59
N LEU A 153 -2.72 -2.89 -15.44
CA LEU A 153 -2.92 -2.25 -14.13
C LEU A 153 -2.12 -0.96 -13.98
N ASN A 154 -0.96 -0.86 -14.63
CA ASN A 154 -0.15 0.36 -14.66
C ASN A 154 -0.73 1.41 -15.64
N TRP A 155 -1.50 0.96 -16.64
CA TRP A 155 -2.16 1.82 -17.64
C TRP A 155 -3.58 2.23 -17.26
N LEU A 156 -4.26 1.46 -16.40
CA LEU A 156 -5.48 1.93 -15.76
C LEU A 156 -5.10 3.19 -14.97
N PRO A 157 -5.67 4.36 -15.30
CA PRO A 157 -5.57 5.47 -14.38
C PRO A 157 -6.11 4.95 -13.05
N GLN A 158 -5.54 5.38 -11.93
CA GLN A 158 -6.08 5.07 -10.61
C GLN A 158 -7.42 5.81 -10.46
N PHE A 159 -8.39 5.45 -11.31
CA PHE A 159 -9.71 6.02 -11.47
C PHE A 159 -10.53 5.55 -10.29
N GLY A 160 -10.47 6.37 -9.28
CA GLY A 160 -11.26 6.28 -8.07
C GLY A 160 -10.55 7.19 -7.10
N GLN A 161 -10.95 8.48 -7.09
CA GLN A 161 -10.77 9.50 -6.02
C GLN A 161 -10.74 10.95 -6.56
N GLN A 162 -11.03 11.22 -7.84
CA GLN A 162 -11.74 12.47 -8.16
C GLN A 162 -13.21 12.13 -8.22
N GLU A 163 -13.94 12.47 -7.16
CA GLU A 163 -15.39 12.60 -7.22
C GLU A 163 -15.74 13.28 -8.54
N VAL A 164 -16.61 12.64 -9.31
CA VAL A 164 -17.19 13.22 -10.50
C VAL A 164 -17.74 14.58 -10.11
N LEU A 165 -17.09 15.63 -10.59
CA LEU A 165 -17.57 17.01 -10.54
C LEU A 165 -19.07 17.00 -10.78
N GLY A 166 -19.80 17.47 -9.76
CA GLY A 166 -21.24 17.31 -9.63
C GLY A 166 -22.00 17.61 -10.91
N MET A 167 -22.55 16.57 -11.52
CA MET A 167 -23.71 16.72 -12.39
C MET A 167 -24.95 16.69 -11.50
N ALA A 168 -25.38 17.88 -11.09
CA ALA A 168 -26.78 18.08 -10.80
C ALA A 168 -27.55 17.88 -12.11
N LEU A 169 -28.56 17.01 -12.11
CA LEU A 169 -29.65 17.07 -13.07
C LEU A 169 -30.62 18.18 -12.63
#